data_AF-A0A9R1ENH6-F1
#
_entry.id   AF-A0A9R1ENH6-F1
#
_cell.length_a   1.000
_cell.length_b   1.000
_cell.length_c   1.000
_cell.angle_alpha   90.00
_cell.angle_beta   90.00
_cell.angle_gamma   90.00
#
_symmetry.space_group_name_H-M   'P 1'
#
loop_
_entity.id
_entity.type
_entity.pdbx_description
1 polymer ?
#
loop_
_entity_poly.entity_id
_entity_poly.type
_entity_poly.pdbx_seq_one_letter_code
_entity_poly.pdbx_strand_id
1 'polypeptide(L)'
;MKSTVLALLLLVAVQCLALGSRTAAAAKTRQGDYLNRLRGSPSSLEEEQTTTKATGRPAPAAVAAEAGRKEADRVEALPGQPSGVDFAQYAGYVTVDAAAGRALFYYLAEAVGGNGDGSSSKGKPLLLWLNGGSGCSSLGYGAMEELGPFRVMSDGKTLYRNPYSWKAGSTVLFLESPAGVGYSYSNTTADYGRSGDNRTAEDAYLFLANWLERFPEYKGREFYITGESYAGHYVPQLAHAILRHASPAINLKGIMIGNAVINDWTDSKGMYDFFWTHALISDETAEGISKNCNFTAGAASNALCDDASDAAGESLRDIDIYNIYAPNCQSEKLVTPPIAPSIENFDPCTDYYVEAYLNSLPHFFFLEKCAGILSIWGQAQ
;
A
#
# COMPACT_ATOMS: atom_id res chain seq x y z
N MET A 1 -49.38 -39.37 -47.82
CA MET A 1 -48.67 -38.83 -46.64
C MET A 1 -47.14 -38.93 -46.70
N LYS A 2 -46.50 -39.54 -47.72
CA LYS A 2 -45.02 -39.59 -47.81
C LYS A 2 -44.38 -38.48 -48.67
N SER A 3 -45.15 -37.80 -49.52
CA SER A 3 -44.63 -36.74 -50.42
C SER A 3 -44.53 -35.36 -49.74
N THR A 4 -45.45 -35.05 -48.82
CA THR A 4 -45.48 -33.77 -48.09
C THR A 4 -44.40 -33.65 -47.01
N VAL A 5 -43.96 -34.77 -46.43
CA VAL A 5 -42.88 -34.79 -45.43
C VAL A 5 -41.50 -34.59 -46.10
N LEU A 6 -41.32 -35.10 -47.31
CA LEU A 6 -40.08 -34.93 -48.08
C LEU A 6 -39.90 -33.48 -48.57
N ALA A 7 -41.00 -32.83 -48.95
CA ALA A 7 -40.99 -31.41 -49.33
C ALA A 7 -40.67 -30.48 -48.13
N LEU A 8 -41.18 -30.80 -46.93
CA LEU A 8 -40.87 -30.03 -45.72
C LEU A 8 -39.40 -30.20 -45.29
N LEU A 9 -38.84 -31.41 -45.40
CA LEU A 9 -37.43 -31.68 -45.09
C LEU A 9 -36.46 -31.01 -46.07
N LEU A 10 -36.83 -30.92 -47.36
CA LEU A 10 -36.05 -30.20 -48.37
C LEU A 10 -36.09 -28.67 -48.15
N LEU A 11 -37.22 -28.11 -47.71
CA LEU A 11 -37.34 -26.69 -47.36
C LEU A 11 -36.51 -26.30 -46.13
N VAL A 12 -36.44 -27.18 -45.12
CA VAL A 12 -35.59 -26.98 -43.92
C VAL A 12 -34.10 -27.11 -44.28
N ALA A 13 -33.73 -28.06 -45.15
CA ALA A 13 -32.34 -28.22 -45.61
C ALA A 13 -31.85 -27.04 -46.46
N VAL A 14 -32.72 -26.44 -47.28
CA VAL A 14 -32.39 -25.25 -48.09
C VAL A 14 -32.29 -23.99 -47.23
N GLN A 15 -33.06 -23.87 -46.14
CA GLN A 15 -32.88 -22.79 -45.16
C GLN A 15 -31.59 -22.96 -44.33
N CYS A 16 -31.17 -24.19 -44.02
CA CYS A 16 -29.89 -24.44 -43.36
C CYS A 16 -28.67 -24.16 -44.28
N LEU A 17 -28.78 -24.36 -45.60
CA LEU A 17 -27.70 -24.08 -46.55
C LEU A 17 -27.60 -22.59 -46.95
N ALA A 18 -28.70 -21.84 -46.91
CA ALA A 18 -28.69 -20.39 -47.18
C ALA A 18 -28.17 -19.54 -45.99
N LEU A 19 -28.02 -20.14 -44.81
CA LEU A 19 -27.44 -19.50 -43.62
C LEU A 19 -25.93 -19.78 -43.44
N GLY A 20 -25.34 -20.60 -44.32
CA GLY A 20 -23.92 -20.99 -44.26
C GLY A 20 -23.06 -20.33 -45.34
N SER A 21 -22.96 -18.99 -45.36
CA SER A 21 -21.85 -18.24 -45.98
C SER A 21 -22.10 -16.73 -45.95
N ARG A 22 -22.09 -16.15 -44.76
CA ARG A 22 -21.60 -14.78 -44.59
C ARG A 22 -20.45 -14.86 -43.61
N THR A 23 -19.24 -14.82 -44.15
CA THR A 23 -18.03 -14.49 -43.39
C THR A 23 -18.17 -13.06 -42.91
N ALA A 24 -18.89 -12.84 -41.81
CA ALA A 24 -18.60 -11.73 -40.94
C ALA A 24 -17.21 -12.02 -40.36
N ALA A 25 -16.20 -11.30 -40.83
CA ALA A 25 -14.92 -11.24 -40.17
C ALA A 25 -15.17 -10.65 -38.77
N ALA A 26 -15.52 -11.53 -37.82
CA ALA A 26 -15.46 -11.20 -36.41
C ALA A 26 -13.98 -11.00 -36.10
N ALA A 27 -13.55 -9.75 -36.08
CA ALA A 27 -12.29 -9.39 -35.46
C ALA A 27 -12.41 -9.77 -33.98
N LYS A 28 -11.91 -10.96 -33.64
CA LYS A 28 -11.58 -11.32 -32.27
C LYS A 28 -10.45 -10.40 -31.85
N THR A 29 -10.78 -9.23 -31.32
CA THR A 29 -9.83 -8.42 -30.58
C THR A 29 -9.43 -9.21 -29.34
N ARG A 30 -8.21 -9.76 -29.36
CA ARG A 30 -7.61 -10.35 -28.17
C ARG A 30 -7.13 -9.21 -27.29
N GLN A 31 -7.11 -9.41 -25.98
CA GLN A 31 -6.65 -8.45 -24.96
C GLN A 31 -5.27 -7.82 -25.30
N GLY A 32 -4.42 -8.52 -26.07
CA GLY A 32 -3.15 -8.00 -26.58
C GLY A 32 -3.24 -6.87 -27.62
N ASP A 33 -4.38 -6.66 -28.27
CA ASP A 33 -4.55 -5.62 -29.30
C ASP A 33 -4.68 -4.21 -28.71
N TYR A 34 -5.11 -4.09 -27.44
CA TYR A 34 -5.17 -2.83 -26.71
C TYR A 34 -3.80 -2.38 -26.18
N LEU A 35 -2.95 -3.34 -25.78
CA LEU A 35 -1.57 -3.06 -25.33
C LEU A 35 -0.69 -2.46 -26.43
N ASN A 36 -0.95 -2.78 -27.70
CA ASN A 36 -0.21 -2.21 -28.83
C ASN A 36 -0.59 -0.75 -29.14
N ARG A 37 -1.74 -0.25 -28.67
CA ARG A 37 -2.13 1.17 -28.84
C ARG A 37 -1.51 2.10 -27.80
N LEU A 38 -1.07 1.57 -26.66
CA LEU A 38 -0.39 2.34 -25.60
C LEU A 38 1.10 2.59 -25.89
N ARG A 39 1.68 1.95 -26.91
CA ARG A 39 3.10 2.10 -27.27
C ARG A 39 3.41 3.25 -28.23
N GLY A 40 2.42 4.07 -28.62
CA GLY A 40 2.57 4.99 -29.74
C GLY A 40 1.87 6.33 -29.60
N SER A 41 2.10 7.08 -28.51
CA SER A 41 1.76 8.51 -28.49
C SER A 41 2.89 9.31 -27.83
N PRO A 42 3.60 10.15 -28.60
CA PRO A 42 4.55 11.10 -28.04
C PRO A 42 3.74 12.30 -27.52
N SER A 43 3.55 12.40 -26.21
CA SER A 43 3.12 13.66 -25.61
C SER A 43 4.34 14.58 -25.52
N SER A 44 4.33 15.64 -26.33
CA SER A 44 5.19 16.80 -26.17
C SER A 44 4.95 17.43 -24.79
N LEU A 45 5.89 17.25 -23.87
CA LEU A 45 5.91 17.98 -22.61
C LEU A 45 6.53 19.36 -22.88
N GLU A 46 5.70 20.40 -22.86
CA GLU A 46 6.18 21.77 -22.69
C GLU A 46 6.63 21.94 -21.23
N GLU A 47 7.89 22.31 -21.07
CA GLU A 47 8.60 22.42 -19.79
C GLU A 47 8.32 23.81 -19.20
N GLU A 48 7.37 23.91 -18.26
CA GLU A 48 7.12 25.16 -17.53
C GLU A 48 8.13 25.30 -16.36
N GLN A 49 9.27 25.95 -16.65
CA GLN A 49 10.26 26.32 -15.64
C GLN A 49 9.73 27.41 -14.70
N THR A 50 9.19 27.00 -13.55
CA THR A 50 8.97 27.92 -12.43
C THR A 50 10.18 27.92 -11.51
N THR A 51 11.00 28.97 -11.62
CA THR A 51 12.18 29.18 -10.77
C THR A 51 11.78 29.75 -9.41
N THR A 52 11.51 28.89 -8.43
CA THR A 52 11.49 29.30 -7.02
C THR A 52 12.85 29.07 -6.38
N LYS A 53 13.56 30.18 -6.15
CA LYS A 53 14.83 30.25 -5.41
C LYS A 53 14.59 29.78 -3.97
N ALA A 54 15.01 28.55 -3.65
CA ALA A 54 15.02 28.05 -2.27
C ALA A 54 16.07 28.83 -1.47
N THR A 55 15.61 29.68 -0.55
CA THR A 55 16.49 30.31 0.43
C THR A 55 16.77 29.28 1.52
N GLY A 56 18.03 28.87 1.65
CA GLY A 56 18.48 27.92 2.65
C GLY A 56 18.14 28.41 4.06
N ARG A 57 17.23 27.70 4.73
CA ARG A 57 17.06 27.81 6.18
C ARG A 57 18.12 26.95 6.86
N PRO A 58 18.85 27.45 7.86
CA PRO A 58 19.77 26.63 8.64
C PRO A 58 19.00 25.50 9.33
N ALA A 59 19.57 24.30 9.37
CA ALA A 59 19.05 23.19 10.16
C ALA A 59 18.89 23.64 11.63
N PRO A 60 17.73 23.40 12.27
CA PRO A 60 17.49 23.87 13.63
C PRO A 60 18.38 23.12 14.64
N ALA A 61 18.87 23.83 15.65
CA ALA A 61 19.79 23.36 16.69
C ALA A 61 19.35 22.10 17.46
N ALA A 62 18.08 21.68 17.35
CA ALA A 62 17.57 20.43 17.91
C ALA A 62 18.15 19.18 17.21
N VAL A 63 18.47 19.26 15.92
CA VAL A 63 18.99 18.12 15.14
C VAL A 63 20.38 17.69 15.60
N ALA A 64 21.23 18.65 16.02
CA ALA A 64 22.56 18.36 16.53
C ALA A 64 22.57 17.72 17.93
N ALA A 65 21.51 17.89 18.72
CA ALA A 65 21.40 17.33 20.06
C ALA A 65 21.13 15.82 20.05
N GLU A 66 20.57 15.28 18.97
CA GLU A 66 20.12 13.87 18.86
C GLU A 66 21.09 12.97 18.09
N ALA A 67 22.20 13.52 17.60
CA ALA A 67 23.16 12.78 16.78
C ALA A 67 23.79 11.61 17.56
N GLY A 68 23.73 10.40 16.98
CA GLY A 68 24.31 9.19 17.58
C GLY A 68 23.62 8.68 18.86
N ARG A 69 22.36 9.05 19.11
CA ARG A 69 21.59 8.62 20.30
C ARG A 69 20.65 7.43 20.09
N LYS A 70 20.86 6.61 19.05
CA LYS A 70 19.94 5.49 18.72
C LYS A 70 19.63 4.56 19.89
N GLU A 71 20.58 4.35 20.81
CA GLU A 71 20.39 3.44 21.95
C GLU A 71 19.26 3.87 22.89
N ALA A 72 18.90 5.16 22.92
CA ALA A 72 17.74 5.64 23.66
C ALA A 72 16.40 5.15 23.07
N ASP A 73 16.39 4.83 21.78
CA ASP A 73 15.24 4.29 21.06
C ASP A 73 15.24 2.75 21.03
N ARG A 74 16.22 2.09 21.67
CA ARG A 74 16.37 0.63 21.61
C ARG A 74 15.20 -0.08 22.30
N VAL A 75 14.58 -1.01 21.59
CA VAL A 75 13.49 -1.84 22.10
C VAL A 75 14.08 -3.18 22.60
N GLU A 76 14.21 -3.33 23.92
CA GLU A 76 14.75 -4.56 24.53
C GLU A 76 13.86 -5.78 24.25
N ALA A 77 12.55 -5.63 24.44
CA ALA A 77 11.54 -6.61 24.06
C ALA A 77 10.17 -5.95 23.92
N LEU A 78 9.39 -6.38 22.93
CA LEU A 78 7.97 -6.05 22.83
C LEU A 78 7.16 -6.93 23.81
N PRO A 79 6.03 -6.44 24.35
CA PRO A 79 5.09 -7.27 25.10
C PRO A 79 4.67 -8.50 24.29
N GLY A 80 4.69 -9.69 24.89
CA GLY A 80 4.31 -10.93 24.18
C GLY A 80 5.29 -11.39 23.09
N GLN A 81 6.46 -10.76 22.95
CA GLN A 81 7.50 -11.16 22.00
C GLN A 81 8.05 -12.57 22.32
N PRO A 82 8.25 -13.44 21.31
CA PRO A 82 8.89 -14.73 21.53
C PRO A 82 10.36 -14.58 21.96
N SER A 83 10.87 -15.54 22.72
CA SER A 83 12.29 -15.60 23.09
C SER A 83 13.19 -15.92 21.89
N GLY A 84 14.47 -15.56 21.96
CA GLY A 84 15.45 -15.90 20.92
C GLY A 84 15.43 -14.99 19.70
N VAL A 85 15.06 -13.72 19.90
CA VAL A 85 15.16 -12.68 18.88
C VAL A 85 16.63 -12.30 18.67
N ASP A 86 17.08 -12.41 17.42
CA ASP A 86 18.47 -12.37 16.98
C ASP A 86 18.80 -11.09 16.20
N PHE A 87 18.07 -10.01 16.49
CA PHE A 87 18.23 -8.72 15.84
C PHE A 87 17.90 -7.56 16.76
N ALA A 88 18.49 -6.41 16.46
CA ALA A 88 18.17 -5.17 17.14
C ALA A 88 16.94 -4.50 16.51
N GLN A 89 16.13 -3.89 17.37
CA GLN A 89 14.95 -3.13 17.00
C GLN A 89 14.95 -1.81 17.76
N TYR A 90 14.42 -0.78 17.11
CA TYR A 90 14.39 0.58 17.65
C TYR A 90 13.04 1.20 17.33
N ALA A 91 12.53 2.00 18.26
CA ALA A 91 11.31 2.76 18.04
C ALA A 91 11.42 4.10 18.74
N GLY A 92 10.92 5.14 18.11
CA GLY A 92 10.96 6.47 18.68
C GLY A 92 10.36 7.52 17.77
N TYR A 93 10.56 8.77 18.18
CA TYR A 93 10.04 9.93 17.46
C TYR A 93 11.17 10.75 16.86
N VAL A 94 10.94 11.26 15.66
CA VAL A 94 11.78 12.27 15.02
C VAL A 94 10.93 13.50 14.74
N THR A 95 11.36 14.65 15.27
CA THR A 95 10.68 15.93 15.04
C THR A 95 10.94 16.40 13.61
N VAL A 96 9.87 16.70 12.88
CA VAL A 96 9.92 17.22 11.50
C VAL A 96 9.58 18.70 11.44
N ASP A 97 8.86 19.22 12.44
CA ASP A 97 8.58 20.65 12.60
C ASP A 97 8.51 21.02 14.09
N ALA A 98 9.57 21.66 14.58
CA ALA A 98 9.67 22.05 15.98
C ALA A 98 8.69 23.16 16.37
N ALA A 99 8.29 24.02 15.43
CA ALA A 99 7.38 25.13 15.72
C ALA A 99 5.94 24.62 15.88
N ALA A 100 5.54 23.68 15.04
CA ALA A 100 4.23 23.01 15.17
C ALA A 100 4.21 21.94 16.29
N GLY A 101 5.38 21.51 16.76
CA GLY A 101 5.53 20.34 17.63
C GLY A 101 5.10 19.06 16.92
N ARG A 102 5.46 18.92 15.64
CA ARG A 102 5.10 17.78 14.78
C ARG A 102 6.25 16.78 14.74
N ALA A 103 5.95 15.54 15.10
CA ALA A 103 6.92 14.45 15.16
C ALA A 103 6.32 13.17 14.57
N LEU A 104 7.14 12.45 13.82
CA LEU A 104 6.76 11.17 13.23
C LEU A 104 7.39 10.03 14.03
N PHE A 105 6.58 9.02 14.33
CA PHE A 105 6.97 7.77 14.96
C PHE A 105 7.53 6.80 13.91
N TYR A 106 8.53 6.02 14.31
CA TYR A 106 9.08 4.95 13.50
C TYR A 106 9.31 3.68 14.31
N TYR A 107 9.30 2.55 13.63
CA TYR A 107 9.82 1.27 14.11
C TYR A 107 10.87 0.74 13.11
N LEU A 108 12.05 0.40 13.61
CA LEU A 108 13.17 -0.13 12.84
C LEU A 108 13.42 -1.57 13.26
N ALA A 109 13.45 -2.49 12.30
CA ALA A 109 13.95 -3.84 12.49
C ALA A 109 15.24 -4.02 11.68
N GLU A 110 16.38 -4.13 12.35
CA GLU A 110 17.67 -4.32 11.68
C GLU A 110 17.75 -5.69 11.00
N ALA A 111 18.51 -5.81 9.92
CA ALA A 111 18.77 -7.11 9.30
C ALA A 111 19.46 -8.09 10.27
N VAL A 112 19.18 -9.40 10.17
CA VAL A 112 19.98 -10.39 10.92
C VAL A 112 21.40 -10.40 10.38
N GLY A 113 22.39 -10.20 11.26
CA GLY A 113 23.78 -10.43 10.91
C GLY A 113 24.11 -11.92 10.93
N GLY A 114 25.02 -12.40 10.08
CA GLY A 114 25.44 -13.81 9.97
C GLY A 114 25.95 -14.47 11.27
N ASN A 115 26.16 -13.69 12.34
CA ASN A 115 26.56 -14.16 13.67
C ASN A 115 25.53 -13.86 14.79
N GLY A 116 24.32 -13.36 14.47
CA GLY A 116 23.26 -13.11 15.46
C GLY A 116 23.47 -11.92 16.42
N ASP A 117 24.50 -11.11 16.20
CA ASP A 117 24.88 -9.96 17.05
C ASP A 117 24.63 -8.58 16.38
N GLY A 118 23.97 -8.56 15.22
CA GLY A 118 23.73 -7.33 14.43
C GLY A 118 24.95 -6.77 13.70
N SER A 119 26.17 -7.28 13.95
CA SER A 119 27.43 -6.76 13.40
C SER A 119 27.53 -6.89 11.87
N SER A 120 26.85 -7.89 11.30
CA SER A 120 26.88 -8.18 9.85
C SER A 120 25.80 -7.46 9.02
N SER A 121 24.99 -6.57 9.62
CA SER A 121 23.97 -5.78 8.89
C SER A 121 24.57 -4.71 7.96
N LYS A 122 25.86 -4.37 8.12
CA LYS A 122 26.55 -3.31 7.36
C LYS A 122 26.53 -3.48 5.83
N GLY A 123 26.26 -4.68 5.32
CA GLY A 123 26.14 -4.92 3.87
C GLY A 123 24.71 -4.90 3.34
N LYS A 124 23.69 -4.85 4.20
CA LYS A 124 22.28 -4.95 3.80
C LYS A 124 21.67 -3.57 3.54
N PRO A 125 20.80 -3.42 2.53
CA PRO A 125 20.19 -2.14 2.21
C PRO A 125 19.26 -1.67 3.34
N LEU A 126 19.04 -0.35 3.39
CA LEU A 126 17.99 0.28 4.19
C LEU A 126 16.72 0.39 3.32
N LEU A 127 15.62 -0.12 3.82
CA LEU A 127 14.32 -0.12 3.15
C LEU A 127 13.32 0.65 4.02
N LEU A 128 12.79 1.74 3.49
CA LEU A 128 11.66 2.46 4.09
C LEU A 128 10.36 1.81 3.60
N TRP A 129 9.46 1.46 4.52
CA TRP A 129 8.12 0.97 4.21
C TRP A 129 7.04 1.98 4.63
N LEU A 130 6.08 2.20 3.73
CA LEU A 130 4.94 3.11 3.89
C LEU A 130 3.63 2.41 3.49
N ASN A 131 2.70 2.23 4.43
CA ASN A 131 1.32 1.87 4.07
C ASN A 131 0.55 3.11 3.57
N GLY A 132 -0.55 2.85 2.86
CA GLY A 132 -1.37 3.85 2.17
C GLY A 132 -2.54 4.42 3.00
N GLY A 133 -3.75 4.32 2.45
CA GLY A 133 -4.98 4.85 3.04
C GLY A 133 -5.63 5.95 2.20
N SER A 134 -5.28 7.23 2.31
CA SER A 134 -4.29 7.88 3.18
C SER A 134 -4.57 7.76 4.67
N GLY A 135 -3.54 7.52 5.49
CA GLY A 135 -3.65 7.58 6.95
C GLY A 135 -3.58 6.23 7.67
N CYS A 136 -3.26 5.15 6.96
CA CYS A 136 -3.02 3.85 7.58
C CYS A 136 -1.65 3.82 8.25
N SER A 137 -1.52 3.02 9.31
CA SER A 137 -0.25 2.85 10.01
C SER A 137 0.67 1.88 9.28
N SER A 138 1.93 2.28 9.09
CA SER A 138 2.99 1.37 8.65
C SER A 138 3.44 0.40 9.74
N LEU A 139 3.17 0.71 11.01
CA LEU A 139 3.42 -0.18 12.13
C LEU A 139 2.33 -1.26 12.22
N GLY A 140 1.05 -0.87 12.17
CA GLY A 140 -0.10 -1.78 12.21
C GLY A 140 -0.03 -2.78 11.07
N TYR A 141 -0.24 -2.32 9.85
CA TYR A 141 -0.22 -3.18 8.67
C TYR A 141 1.19 -3.73 8.37
N GLY A 142 2.11 -2.85 7.94
CA GLY A 142 3.43 -3.27 7.47
C GLY A 142 4.22 -4.14 8.45
N ALA A 143 4.32 -3.68 9.69
CA ALA A 143 5.17 -4.34 10.69
C ALA A 143 4.49 -5.51 11.41
N MET A 144 3.17 -5.44 11.69
CA MET A 144 2.48 -6.46 12.50
C MET A 144 1.63 -7.43 11.67
N GLU A 145 1.29 -7.10 10.42
CA GLU A 145 0.37 -7.90 9.58
C GLU A 145 0.92 -8.29 8.22
N GLU A 146 2.11 -7.81 7.86
CA GLU A 146 2.66 -8.02 6.54
C GLU A 146 4.10 -8.56 6.59
N LEU A 147 5.08 -7.68 6.42
CA LEU A 147 6.47 -8.04 6.15
C LEU A 147 7.40 -7.85 7.35
N GLY A 148 6.88 -7.30 8.44
CA GLY A 148 7.64 -7.12 9.68
C GLY A 148 8.06 -8.42 10.35
N PRO A 149 8.89 -8.31 11.40
CA PRO A 149 9.56 -9.47 12.00
C PRO A 149 8.64 -10.34 12.85
N PHE A 150 7.51 -9.78 13.28
CA PHE A 150 6.54 -10.44 14.11
C PHE A 150 5.16 -10.29 13.51
N ARG A 151 4.25 -11.12 13.99
CA ARG A 151 2.83 -11.06 13.68
C ARG A 151 2.04 -11.23 14.98
N VAL A 152 0.92 -10.53 15.08
CA VAL A 152 0.07 -10.57 16.27
C VAL A 152 -0.79 -11.83 16.24
N MET A 153 -0.85 -12.52 17.38
CA MET A 153 -1.70 -13.69 17.56
C MET A 153 -3.15 -13.25 17.82
N SER A 154 -4.12 -14.14 17.58
CA SER A 154 -5.54 -13.82 17.72
C SER A 154 -6.02 -13.45 19.14
N ASP A 155 -5.16 -13.54 20.15
CA ASP A 155 -5.44 -13.05 21.50
C ASP A 155 -5.19 -11.54 21.67
N GLY A 156 -4.67 -10.87 20.64
CA GLY A 156 -4.32 -9.44 20.63
C GLY A 156 -3.27 -9.08 21.68
N LYS A 157 -2.42 -10.04 22.10
CA LYS A 157 -1.48 -9.87 23.22
C LYS A 157 -0.13 -10.49 22.97
N THR A 158 -0.10 -11.63 22.29
CA THR A 158 1.13 -12.37 22.02
C THR A 158 1.57 -12.19 20.58
N LEU A 159 2.88 -12.29 20.38
CA LEU A 159 3.51 -12.22 19.07
C LEU A 159 4.08 -13.58 18.70
N TYR A 160 4.10 -13.87 17.39
CA TYR A 160 4.92 -14.94 16.85
C TYR A 160 5.88 -14.41 15.79
N ARG A 161 6.99 -15.12 15.57
CA ARG A 161 8.03 -14.73 14.61
C ARG A 161 7.54 -14.98 13.18
N ASN A 162 7.63 -13.97 12.32
CA ASN A 162 7.35 -14.10 10.89
C ASN A 162 8.54 -14.76 10.17
N PRO A 163 8.41 -15.99 9.65
CA PRO A 163 9.51 -16.65 8.95
C PRO A 163 9.81 -16.04 7.58
N TYR A 164 8.90 -15.23 7.03
CA TYR A 164 9.02 -14.57 5.72
C TYR A 164 9.30 -13.08 5.82
N SER A 165 9.78 -12.62 6.98
CA SER A 165 10.02 -11.21 7.18
C SER A 165 11.09 -10.66 6.24
N TRP A 166 10.84 -9.46 5.69
CA TRP A 166 11.77 -8.80 4.77
C TRP A 166 13.06 -8.34 5.45
N LYS A 167 13.13 -8.38 6.79
CA LYS A 167 14.38 -8.18 7.53
C LYS A 167 15.42 -9.29 7.30
N ALA A 168 15.07 -10.39 6.63
CA ALA A 168 16.04 -11.38 6.15
C ALA A 168 16.97 -10.81 5.06
N GLY A 169 16.45 -9.90 4.21
CA GLY A 169 17.17 -9.31 3.09
C GLY A 169 17.63 -7.86 3.31
N SER A 170 17.05 -7.15 4.28
CA SER A 170 17.21 -5.70 4.44
C SER A 170 17.10 -5.27 5.91
N THR A 171 17.48 -4.03 6.21
CA THR A 171 17.02 -3.34 7.42
C THR A 171 15.74 -2.60 7.06
N VAL A 172 14.64 -2.86 7.77
CA VAL A 172 13.32 -2.29 7.43
C VAL A 172 12.94 -1.21 8.43
N LEU A 173 12.65 -0.02 7.91
CA LEU A 173 12.20 1.16 8.64
C LEU A 173 10.73 1.39 8.30
N PHE A 174 9.84 1.15 9.26
CA PHE A 174 8.41 1.44 9.17
C PHE A 174 8.15 2.84 9.69
N LEU A 175 7.59 3.71 8.86
CA LEU A 175 7.32 5.11 9.21
C LEU A 175 5.82 5.36 9.29
N GLU A 176 5.35 5.87 10.42
CA GLU A 176 3.98 6.33 10.56
C GLU A 176 3.86 7.77 10.04
N SER A 177 3.19 7.92 8.90
CA SER A 177 3.08 9.21 8.21
C SER A 177 1.74 9.32 7.49
N PRO A 178 1.11 10.51 7.45
CA PRO A 178 1.54 11.78 8.05
C PRO A 178 1.30 11.85 9.58
N ALA A 179 1.58 13.01 10.19
CA ALA A 179 1.23 13.25 11.59
C ALA A 179 -0.27 13.04 11.85
N GLY A 180 -0.60 12.29 12.90
CA GLY A 180 -1.96 11.84 13.24
C GLY A 180 -2.24 10.38 12.87
N VAL A 181 -1.31 9.71 12.19
CA VAL A 181 -1.35 8.27 11.92
C VAL A 181 -0.68 7.50 13.05
N GLY A 182 -1.37 6.50 13.59
CA GLY A 182 -0.87 5.67 14.68
C GLY A 182 -0.39 6.50 15.86
N TYR A 183 0.90 6.44 16.16
CA TYR A 183 1.56 7.19 17.22
C TYR A 183 2.15 8.54 16.79
N SER A 184 2.27 8.83 15.48
CA SER A 184 2.73 10.13 14.98
C SER A 184 1.77 11.26 15.36
N TYR A 185 2.29 12.43 15.74
CA TYR A 185 1.45 13.51 16.27
C TYR A 185 1.90 14.92 15.85
N SER A 186 1.01 15.89 16.07
CA SER A 186 1.32 17.32 16.05
C SER A 186 0.68 18.00 17.25
N ASN A 187 1.44 18.85 17.94
CA ASN A 187 0.88 19.73 18.98
C ASN A 187 -0.03 20.82 18.38
N THR A 188 -0.02 21.00 17.05
CA THR A 188 -0.86 21.94 16.33
C THR A 188 -2.03 21.23 15.68
N THR A 189 -3.23 21.31 16.28
CA THR A 189 -4.45 20.61 15.82
C THR A 189 -4.79 20.89 14.35
N ALA A 190 -4.49 22.09 13.84
CA ALA A 190 -4.76 22.45 12.45
C ALA A 190 -3.94 21.62 11.43
N ASP A 191 -2.84 20.97 11.84
CA ASP A 191 -2.05 20.14 10.94
C ASP A 191 -2.82 18.92 10.45
N TYR A 192 -3.70 18.34 11.29
CA TYR A 192 -4.48 17.16 10.92
C TYR A 192 -5.46 17.40 9.77
N GLY A 193 -5.92 18.65 9.59
CA GLY A 193 -6.78 19.04 8.46
C GLY A 193 -6.03 19.67 7.28
N ARG A 194 -4.71 19.88 7.41
CA ARG A 194 -3.86 20.49 6.38
C ARG A 194 -2.85 19.50 5.78
N SER A 195 -2.90 18.24 6.21
CA SER A 195 -2.16 17.14 5.58
C SER A 195 -2.53 17.01 4.10
N GLY A 196 -1.56 16.58 3.31
CA GLY A 196 -1.71 16.37 1.87
C GLY A 196 -0.38 15.96 1.27
N ASP A 197 -0.45 15.31 0.11
CA ASP A 197 0.65 14.76 -0.68
C ASP A 197 2.00 15.50 -0.54
N ASN A 198 2.05 16.77 -0.93
CA ASN A 198 3.29 17.54 -0.89
C ASN A 198 3.85 17.76 0.53
N ARG A 199 2.98 17.99 1.53
CA ARG A 199 3.42 18.13 2.93
C ARG A 199 3.96 16.81 3.46
N THR A 200 3.25 15.71 3.19
CA THR A 200 3.63 14.36 3.63
C THR A 200 5.00 13.97 3.05
N ALA A 201 5.25 14.27 1.77
CA ALA A 201 6.55 14.02 1.14
C ALA A 201 7.69 14.84 1.76
N GLU A 202 7.46 16.14 2.02
CA GLU A 202 8.46 17.02 2.63
C GLU A 202 8.74 16.65 4.11
N ASP A 203 7.71 16.37 4.90
CA ASP A 203 7.87 15.93 6.30
C ASP A 203 8.60 14.57 6.36
N ALA A 204 8.31 13.64 5.44
CA ALA A 204 9.03 12.36 5.36
C ALA A 204 10.50 12.53 4.94
N TYR A 205 10.81 13.49 4.06
CA TYR A 205 12.19 13.85 3.75
C TYR A 205 12.92 14.41 4.98
N LEU A 206 12.29 15.35 5.70
CA LEU A 206 12.85 15.92 6.93
C LEU A 206 13.05 14.85 8.01
N PHE A 207 12.11 13.92 8.12
CA PHE A 207 12.24 12.75 8.97
C PHE A 207 13.51 11.97 8.61
N LEU A 208 13.72 11.58 7.35
CA LEU A 208 14.91 10.83 6.93
C LEU A 208 16.21 11.58 7.19
N ALA A 209 16.24 12.88 6.89
CA ALA A 209 17.42 13.71 7.14
C ALA A 209 17.78 13.74 8.62
N ASN A 210 16.80 13.95 9.50
CA ASN A 210 17.00 14.00 10.95
C ASN A 210 17.27 12.61 11.54
N TRP A 211 16.60 11.57 11.04
CA TRP A 211 16.78 10.19 11.47
C TRP A 211 18.20 9.68 11.15
N LEU A 212 18.77 10.06 10.00
CA LEU A 212 20.15 9.72 9.66
C LEU A 212 21.19 10.40 10.55
N GLU A 213 20.87 11.51 11.21
CA GLU A 213 21.75 12.07 12.25
C GLU A 213 21.72 11.19 13.52
N ARG A 214 20.56 10.65 13.89
CA ARG A 214 20.42 9.71 15.00
C ARG A 214 21.07 8.35 14.70
N PHE A 215 20.98 7.88 13.47
CA PHE A 215 21.58 6.63 12.98
C PHE A 215 22.64 6.87 11.87
N PRO A 216 23.78 7.48 12.21
CA PRO A 216 24.79 7.90 11.22
C PRO A 216 25.41 6.73 10.44
N GLU A 217 25.34 5.50 10.94
CA GLU A 217 25.85 4.30 10.27
C GLU A 217 25.07 3.89 9.00
N TYR A 218 23.88 4.45 8.79
CA TYR A 218 23.10 4.25 7.56
C TYR A 218 23.32 5.35 6.52
N LYS A 219 24.08 6.42 6.82
CA LYS A 219 24.44 7.44 5.83
C LYS A 219 25.19 6.78 4.66
N GLY A 220 24.72 7.04 3.43
CA GLY A 220 25.28 6.46 2.21
C GLY A 220 24.97 4.97 1.98
N ARG A 221 24.25 4.29 2.89
CA ARG A 221 23.74 2.93 2.66
C ARG A 221 22.79 2.95 1.47
N GLU A 222 22.82 1.90 0.65
CA GLU A 222 21.81 1.71 -0.40
C GLU A 222 20.41 1.81 0.21
N PHE A 223 19.63 2.76 -0.31
CA PHE A 223 18.33 3.12 0.23
C PHE A 223 17.24 2.87 -0.80
N TYR A 224 16.16 2.21 -0.36
CA TYR A 224 14.98 1.95 -1.17
C TYR A 224 13.74 2.48 -0.44
N ILE A 225 12.82 3.05 -1.21
CA ILE A 225 11.52 3.50 -0.69
C ILE A 225 10.48 2.54 -1.23
N THR A 226 9.70 1.98 -0.33
CA THR A 226 8.71 0.95 -0.66
C THR A 226 7.40 1.24 0.04
N GLY A 227 6.30 0.75 -0.52
CA GLY A 227 5.00 0.92 0.09
C GLY A 227 3.88 0.36 -0.75
N GLU A 228 2.66 0.57 -0.30
CA GLU A 228 1.46 0.01 -0.93
C GLU A 228 0.23 0.92 -0.90
N SER A 229 -0.76 0.59 -1.74
CA SER A 229 -2.04 1.32 -1.81
C SER A 229 -1.79 2.80 -2.14
N TYR A 230 -2.32 3.75 -1.37
CA TYR A 230 -2.08 5.19 -1.56
C TYR A 230 -0.60 5.58 -1.44
N ALA A 231 0.30 4.70 -0.95
CA ALA A 231 1.73 4.93 -1.03
C ALA A 231 2.26 4.95 -2.49
N GLY A 232 1.45 4.60 -3.48
CA GLY A 232 1.68 4.95 -4.88
C GLY A 232 1.83 6.46 -5.13
N HIS A 233 1.29 7.30 -4.24
CA HIS A 233 1.58 8.73 -4.16
C HIS A 233 2.79 9.01 -3.27
N TYR A 234 2.83 8.46 -2.06
CA TYR A 234 3.88 8.77 -1.08
C TYR A 234 5.29 8.42 -1.55
N VAL A 235 5.47 7.21 -2.07
CA VAL A 235 6.77 6.65 -2.47
C VAL A 235 7.44 7.48 -3.58
N PRO A 236 6.82 7.70 -4.75
CA PRO A 236 7.45 8.50 -5.81
C PRO A 236 7.58 9.98 -5.45
N GLN A 237 6.65 10.56 -4.68
CA GLN A 237 6.76 11.96 -4.28
C GLN A 237 7.89 12.18 -3.25
N LEU A 238 8.09 11.24 -2.31
CA LEU A 238 9.25 11.27 -1.40
C LEU A 238 10.56 11.07 -2.18
N ALA A 239 10.60 10.12 -3.13
CA ALA A 239 11.75 9.94 -4.00
C ALA A 239 12.09 11.23 -4.75
N HIS A 240 11.08 11.91 -5.29
CA HIS A 240 11.23 13.20 -5.93
C HIS A 240 11.75 14.27 -4.95
N ALA A 241 11.20 14.36 -3.74
CA ALA A 241 11.68 15.29 -2.71
C ALA A 241 13.16 15.07 -2.36
N ILE A 242 13.59 13.81 -2.17
CA ILE A 242 14.99 13.46 -1.91
C ILE A 242 15.90 13.94 -3.05
N LEU A 243 15.50 13.72 -4.30
CA LEU A 243 16.27 14.16 -5.47
C LEU A 243 16.34 15.69 -5.57
N ARG A 244 15.24 16.40 -5.28
CA ARG A 244 15.21 17.88 -5.26
C ARG A 244 16.13 18.47 -4.20
N HIS A 245 16.11 17.91 -3.00
CA HIS A 245 16.97 18.38 -1.90
C HIS A 245 18.44 17.95 -2.06
N ALA A 246 18.73 17.02 -2.96
CA ALA A 246 20.08 16.57 -3.32
C ALA A 246 20.94 16.19 -2.09
N SER A 247 20.34 15.52 -1.10
CA SER A 247 21.03 15.15 0.14
C SER A 247 22.10 14.08 -0.13
N PRO A 248 23.40 14.36 0.09
CA PRO A 248 24.46 13.37 -0.13
C PRO A 248 24.43 12.22 0.90
N ALA A 249 23.67 12.36 1.99
CA ALA A 249 23.54 11.34 3.02
C ALA A 249 22.58 10.20 2.60
N ILE A 250 21.69 10.44 1.64
CA ILE A 250 20.68 9.48 1.19
C ILE A 250 21.08 8.92 -0.18
N ASN A 251 21.49 7.65 -0.21
CA ASN A 251 21.90 6.95 -1.45
C ASN A 251 20.72 6.17 -2.04
N LEU A 252 19.72 6.89 -2.57
CA LEU A 252 18.51 6.31 -3.16
C LEU A 252 18.86 5.46 -4.40
N LYS A 253 18.48 4.18 -4.37
CA LYS A 253 18.73 3.21 -5.44
C LYS A 253 17.49 2.84 -6.24
N GLY A 254 16.31 2.94 -5.65
CA GLY A 254 15.07 2.59 -6.34
C GLY A 254 13.85 2.73 -5.46
N ILE A 255 12.70 2.53 -6.09
CA ILE A 255 11.40 2.51 -5.45
C ILE A 255 10.65 1.22 -5.81
N MET A 256 9.73 0.80 -4.93
CA MET A 256 8.81 -0.30 -5.20
C MET A 256 7.43 0.04 -4.64
N ILE A 257 6.37 -0.21 -5.40
CA ILE A 257 4.99 0.04 -4.99
C ILE A 257 4.14 -1.21 -5.23
N GLY A 258 3.40 -1.66 -4.23
CA GLY A 258 2.49 -2.82 -4.30
C GLY A 258 1.03 -2.38 -4.35
N ASN A 259 0.24 -2.94 -5.26
CA ASN A 259 -1.22 -2.71 -5.36
C ASN A 259 -1.62 -1.24 -5.20
N ALA A 260 -0.90 -0.36 -5.89
CA ALA A 260 -0.88 1.06 -5.56
C ALA A 260 -1.83 1.89 -6.44
N VAL A 261 -2.31 3.00 -5.88
CA VAL A 261 -2.97 4.06 -6.67
C VAL A 261 -1.89 4.83 -7.43
N ILE A 262 -1.98 4.87 -8.75
CA ILE A 262 -1.02 5.51 -9.64
C ILE A 262 -1.70 6.62 -10.46
N ASN A 263 -2.88 6.31 -10.98
CA ASN A 263 -3.68 7.24 -11.76
C ASN A 263 -5.17 6.88 -11.61
N ASP A 264 -5.89 7.72 -10.86
CA ASP A 264 -7.30 7.51 -10.49
C ASP A 264 -8.17 7.03 -11.67
N TRP A 265 -7.96 7.60 -12.86
CA TRP A 265 -8.80 7.33 -14.02
C TRP A 265 -8.54 5.96 -14.62
N THR A 266 -7.26 5.62 -14.87
CA THR A 266 -6.92 4.30 -15.41
C THR A 266 -7.15 3.20 -14.37
N ASP A 267 -6.91 3.50 -13.10
CA ASP A 267 -7.09 2.57 -12.00
C ASP A 267 -8.58 2.28 -11.79
N SER A 268 -9.45 3.31 -11.77
CA SER A 268 -10.90 3.13 -11.68
C SER A 268 -11.47 2.34 -12.86
N LYS A 269 -11.01 2.64 -14.08
CA LYS A 269 -11.42 1.88 -15.27
C LYS A 269 -10.99 0.41 -15.14
N GLY A 270 -9.73 0.19 -14.78
CA GLY A 270 -9.16 -1.15 -14.61
C GLY A 270 -9.87 -1.95 -13.50
N MET A 271 -10.29 -1.28 -12.43
CA MET A 271 -11.08 -1.86 -11.34
C MET A 271 -12.43 -2.38 -11.83
N TYR A 272 -13.20 -1.59 -12.60
CA TYR A 272 -14.47 -2.07 -13.16
C TYR A 272 -14.28 -3.18 -14.20
N ASP A 273 -13.25 -3.08 -15.04
CA ASP A 273 -12.88 -4.17 -15.96
C ASP A 273 -12.53 -5.46 -15.17
N PHE A 274 -11.83 -5.35 -14.04
CA PHE A 274 -11.52 -6.45 -13.14
C PHE A 274 -12.79 -7.05 -12.53
N PHE A 275 -13.69 -6.24 -11.99
CA PHE A 275 -14.96 -6.70 -11.41
C PHE A 275 -15.78 -7.50 -12.41
N TRP A 276 -15.92 -7.01 -13.65
CA TRP A 276 -16.67 -7.72 -14.67
C TRP A 276 -15.99 -9.03 -15.10
N THR A 277 -14.69 -9.00 -15.35
CA THR A 277 -13.94 -10.19 -15.78
C THR A 277 -13.82 -11.29 -14.71
N HIS A 278 -14.09 -10.95 -13.44
CA HIS A 278 -14.15 -11.88 -12.31
C HIS A 278 -15.60 -12.24 -11.90
N ALA A 279 -16.59 -11.89 -12.72
CA ALA A 279 -18.01 -12.16 -12.49
C ALA A 279 -18.53 -11.59 -11.15
N LEU A 280 -17.96 -10.46 -10.70
CA LEU A 280 -18.39 -9.75 -9.50
C LEU A 280 -19.52 -8.76 -9.78
N ILE A 281 -19.70 -8.35 -11.04
CA ILE A 281 -20.78 -7.46 -11.49
C ILE A 281 -21.45 -8.04 -12.75
N SER A 282 -22.70 -7.65 -12.99
CA SER A 282 -23.46 -8.13 -14.15
C SER A 282 -23.02 -7.48 -15.47
N ASP A 283 -23.37 -8.11 -16.60
CA ASP A 283 -23.15 -7.54 -17.94
C ASP A 283 -23.82 -6.18 -18.10
N GLU A 284 -25.03 -6.01 -17.55
CA GLU A 284 -25.76 -4.73 -17.58
C GLU A 284 -25.03 -3.64 -16.79
N THR A 285 -24.45 -3.99 -15.63
CA THR A 285 -23.68 -3.05 -14.80
C THR A 285 -22.41 -2.62 -15.52
N ALA A 286 -21.67 -3.58 -16.08
CA ALA A 286 -20.45 -3.31 -16.85
C ALA A 286 -20.73 -2.48 -18.11
N GLU A 287 -21.83 -2.76 -18.81
CA GLU A 287 -22.26 -1.96 -19.97
C GLU A 287 -22.67 -0.53 -19.55
N GLY A 288 -23.36 -0.40 -18.42
CA GLY A 288 -23.70 0.90 -17.82
C GLY A 288 -22.47 1.74 -17.53
N ILE A 289 -21.46 1.15 -16.87
CA ILE A 289 -20.17 1.81 -16.60
C ILE A 289 -19.48 2.20 -17.91
N SER A 290 -19.32 1.26 -18.84
CA SER A 290 -18.61 1.51 -20.10
C SER A 290 -19.26 2.58 -20.98
N LYS A 291 -20.58 2.74 -20.93
CA LYS A 291 -21.31 3.72 -21.74
C LYS A 291 -21.36 5.11 -21.09
N ASN A 292 -21.46 5.16 -19.77
CA ASN A 292 -21.83 6.39 -19.07
C ASN A 292 -20.68 6.99 -18.25
N CYS A 293 -19.67 6.22 -17.86
CA CYS A 293 -18.54 6.72 -17.07
C CYS A 293 -17.40 7.25 -17.96
N ASN A 294 -16.88 8.43 -17.59
CA ASN A 294 -15.76 9.07 -18.27
C ASN A 294 -14.49 9.00 -17.40
N PHE A 295 -13.59 8.09 -17.76
CA PHE A 295 -12.30 7.89 -17.08
C PHE A 295 -11.20 8.79 -17.66
N THR A 296 -11.44 10.10 -17.71
CA THR A 296 -10.44 11.09 -18.13
C THR A 296 -10.23 12.15 -17.06
N ALA A 297 -9.05 12.77 -17.06
CA ALA A 297 -8.66 13.72 -16.04
C ALA A 297 -9.62 14.91 -15.92
N GLY A 298 -10.19 15.10 -14.73
CA GLY A 298 -11.09 16.21 -14.42
C GLY A 298 -12.49 16.09 -15.02
N ALA A 299 -12.84 14.93 -15.58
CA ALA A 299 -14.19 14.68 -16.03
C ALA A 299 -15.14 14.62 -14.83
N ALA A 300 -16.25 15.35 -14.92
CA ALA A 300 -17.33 15.21 -13.95
C ALA A 300 -18.05 13.88 -14.16
N SER A 301 -18.49 13.25 -13.06
CA SER A 301 -19.44 12.16 -13.14
C SER A 301 -20.82 12.67 -13.59
N ASN A 302 -21.70 11.74 -13.91
CA ASN A 302 -23.10 12.00 -14.20
C ASN A 302 -23.97 10.91 -13.56
N ALA A 303 -25.26 11.20 -13.40
CA ALA A 303 -26.19 10.30 -12.71
C ALA A 303 -26.20 8.87 -13.28
N LEU A 304 -26.02 8.67 -14.59
CA LEU A 304 -26.00 7.33 -15.18
C LEU A 304 -24.69 6.57 -14.87
N CYS A 305 -23.58 7.27 -14.70
CA CYS A 305 -22.35 6.66 -14.21
C CYS A 305 -22.48 6.35 -12.72
N ASP A 306 -22.98 7.29 -11.93
CA ASP A 306 -23.18 7.13 -10.49
C ASP A 306 -24.08 5.92 -10.19
N ASP A 307 -25.24 5.80 -10.88
CA ASP A 307 -26.16 4.68 -10.74
C ASP A 307 -25.49 3.33 -11.08
N ALA A 308 -24.64 3.29 -12.12
CA ALA A 308 -23.93 2.07 -12.52
C ALA A 308 -22.80 1.70 -11.57
N SER A 309 -22.10 2.71 -11.03
CA SER A 309 -21.09 2.56 -9.99
C SER A 309 -21.70 2.07 -8.67
N ASP A 310 -22.87 2.59 -8.29
CA ASP A 310 -23.61 2.15 -7.11
C ASP A 310 -24.06 0.69 -7.25
N ALA A 311 -24.55 0.30 -8.43
CA ALA A 311 -24.90 -1.10 -8.71
C ALA A 311 -23.69 -2.05 -8.61
N ALA A 312 -22.50 -1.60 -9.05
CA ALA A 312 -21.27 -2.34 -8.85
C ALA A 312 -20.91 -2.46 -7.36
N GLY A 313 -21.04 -1.36 -6.61
CA GLY A 313 -20.82 -1.34 -5.15
C GLY A 313 -21.75 -2.30 -4.40
N GLU A 314 -23.05 -2.32 -4.72
CA GLU A 314 -24.01 -3.26 -4.10
C GLU A 314 -23.66 -4.72 -4.37
N SER A 315 -23.11 -5.03 -5.55
CA SER A 315 -22.69 -6.40 -5.89
C SER A 315 -21.50 -6.89 -5.05
N LEU A 316 -20.71 -5.96 -4.50
CA LEU A 316 -19.50 -6.22 -3.73
C LEU A 316 -19.72 -6.12 -2.22
N ARG A 317 -20.93 -5.79 -1.75
CA ARG A 317 -21.19 -5.43 -0.35
C ARG A 317 -20.75 -6.50 0.66
N ASP A 318 -20.86 -7.77 0.29
CA ASP A 318 -20.50 -8.91 1.13
C ASP A 318 -19.20 -9.59 0.67
N ILE A 319 -18.34 -8.87 -0.07
CA ILE A 319 -17.06 -9.36 -0.60
C ILE A 319 -15.94 -8.46 -0.06
N ASP A 320 -14.87 -9.08 0.43
CA ASP A 320 -13.63 -8.37 0.70
C ASP A 320 -12.97 -7.94 -0.62
N ILE A 321 -13.02 -6.64 -0.91
CA ILE A 321 -12.45 -6.07 -2.13
C ILE A 321 -10.92 -6.15 -2.18
N TYR A 322 -10.26 -6.36 -1.04
CA TYR A 322 -8.80 -6.51 -0.95
C TYR A 322 -8.36 -7.94 -1.23
N ASN A 323 -9.25 -8.92 -1.03
CA ASN A 323 -9.07 -10.30 -1.43
C ASN A 323 -10.41 -10.99 -1.72
N ILE A 324 -10.83 -11.00 -2.98
CA ILE A 324 -12.14 -11.49 -3.42
C ILE A 324 -12.41 -12.99 -3.17
N TYR A 325 -11.39 -13.74 -2.75
CA TYR A 325 -11.50 -15.16 -2.41
C TYR A 325 -11.35 -15.43 -0.91
N ALA A 326 -11.00 -14.41 -0.12
CA ALA A 326 -10.95 -14.51 1.33
C ALA A 326 -12.36 -14.48 1.94
N PRO A 327 -12.58 -15.15 3.09
CA PRO A 327 -13.77 -14.92 3.87
C PRO A 327 -13.75 -13.52 4.49
N ASN A 328 -14.92 -12.93 4.75
CA ASN A 328 -15.01 -11.72 5.57
C ASN A 328 -14.82 -12.05 7.05
N CYS A 329 -14.31 -11.09 7.83
CA CYS A 329 -14.28 -11.22 9.28
C CYS A 329 -15.70 -11.37 9.85
N GLN A 330 -15.91 -12.41 10.67
CA GLN A 330 -17.21 -12.72 11.27
C GLN A 330 -17.33 -12.22 12.72
N SER A 331 -16.22 -11.85 13.36
CA SER A 331 -16.19 -11.45 14.76
C SER A 331 -14.92 -10.68 15.09
N GLU A 332 -15.08 -9.46 15.60
CA GLU A 332 -14.00 -8.59 16.09
C GLU A 332 -13.40 -9.05 17.44
N LYS A 333 -13.95 -10.13 18.03
CA LYS A 333 -13.53 -10.62 19.34
C LYS A 333 -12.18 -11.34 19.28
N LEU A 334 -11.36 -11.06 20.28
CA LEU A 334 -10.12 -11.80 20.56
C LEU A 334 -10.44 -13.28 20.87
N VAL A 335 -9.59 -14.17 20.38
CA VAL A 335 -9.77 -15.61 20.46
C VAL A 335 -8.83 -16.21 21.51
N THR A 336 -9.33 -17.15 22.30
CA THR A 336 -8.55 -17.91 23.30
C THR A 336 -8.99 -19.38 23.28
N PRO A 337 -8.08 -20.36 23.10
CA PRO A 337 -6.62 -20.21 22.95
C PRO A 337 -6.22 -19.46 21.66
N PRO A 338 -5.06 -18.78 21.64
CA PRO A 338 -4.64 -18.00 20.49
C PRO A 338 -4.34 -18.88 19.27
N ILE A 339 -4.73 -18.39 18.10
CA ILE A 339 -4.47 -18.94 16.79
C ILE A 339 -3.30 -18.15 16.20
N ALA A 340 -2.32 -18.87 15.64
CA ALA A 340 -1.24 -18.26 14.90
C ALA A 340 -1.71 -17.95 13.47
N PRO A 341 -1.52 -16.72 12.97
CA PRO A 341 -1.75 -16.42 11.57
C PRO A 341 -1.00 -17.37 10.63
N SER A 342 -1.69 -17.76 9.56
CA SER A 342 -1.21 -18.73 8.57
C SER A 342 -1.25 -18.13 7.18
N ILE A 343 -0.26 -18.49 6.36
CA ILE A 343 -0.26 -18.16 4.93
C ILE A 343 -1.25 -19.03 4.16
N GLU A 344 -1.48 -20.26 4.64
CA GLU A 344 -2.43 -21.19 4.02
C GLU A 344 -3.87 -20.88 4.43
N ASN A 345 -4.07 -20.39 5.65
CA ASN A 345 -5.38 -20.04 6.20
C ASN A 345 -5.38 -18.59 6.64
N PHE A 346 -5.75 -17.71 5.71
CA PHE A 346 -5.89 -16.30 5.98
C PHE A 346 -6.99 -16.04 7.03
N ASP A 347 -6.66 -15.26 8.07
CA ASP A 347 -7.63 -14.80 9.07
C ASP A 347 -8.01 -13.34 8.77
N PRO A 348 -9.24 -13.08 8.27
CA PRO A 348 -9.69 -11.73 7.92
C PRO A 348 -9.92 -10.82 9.12
N CYS A 349 -9.83 -11.34 10.35
CA CYS A 349 -10.00 -10.55 11.58
C CYS A 349 -8.67 -10.04 12.15
N THR A 350 -7.56 -10.16 11.40
CA THR A 350 -6.21 -9.82 11.88
C THR A 350 -6.10 -8.36 12.35
N ASP A 351 -6.69 -7.40 11.62
CA ASP A 351 -6.73 -5.98 11.97
C ASP A 351 -7.20 -5.76 13.43
N TYR A 352 -8.25 -6.44 13.87
CA TYR A 352 -8.78 -6.30 15.24
C TYR A 352 -7.80 -6.81 16.31
N TYR A 353 -7.02 -7.84 15.98
CA TYR A 353 -6.02 -8.37 16.91
C TYR A 353 -4.85 -7.38 17.05
N VAL A 354 -4.42 -6.77 15.94
CA VAL A 354 -3.36 -5.76 15.93
C VAL A 354 -3.79 -4.49 16.63
N GLU A 355 -5.00 -3.99 16.35
CA GLU A 355 -5.56 -2.83 17.03
C GLU A 355 -5.58 -3.06 18.56
N ALA A 356 -6.05 -4.23 19.00
CA ALA A 356 -6.05 -4.60 20.41
C ALA A 356 -4.64 -4.70 21.02
N TYR A 357 -3.69 -5.24 20.27
CA TYR A 357 -2.30 -5.37 20.71
C TYR A 357 -1.62 -4.01 20.89
N LEU A 358 -1.76 -3.13 19.90
CA LEU A 358 -1.16 -1.79 19.93
C LEU A 358 -1.84 -0.87 20.95
N ASN A 359 -3.13 -1.08 21.26
CA ASN A 359 -3.86 -0.32 22.28
C ASN A 359 -3.90 -0.98 23.68
N SER A 360 -3.07 -1.98 23.94
CA SER A 360 -3.08 -2.72 25.21
C SER A 360 -2.54 -1.93 26.42
N LEU A 361 -1.86 -0.79 26.20
CA LEU A 361 -1.30 0.04 27.26
C LEU A 361 -2.07 1.38 27.39
N PRO A 362 -2.54 1.75 28.60
CA PRO A 362 -3.49 2.86 28.81
C PRO A 362 -2.96 4.28 28.53
N HIS A 363 -1.69 4.43 28.17
CA HIS A 363 -1.05 5.74 27.94
C HIS A 363 -0.65 6.01 26.50
N PHE A 364 -0.82 5.04 25.60
CA PHE A 364 -0.55 5.18 24.17
C PHE A 364 -1.81 4.81 23.41
N PHE A 365 -2.40 5.78 22.71
CA PHE A 365 -3.55 5.53 21.86
C PHE A 365 -3.06 5.41 20.42
N PHE A 366 -3.16 4.20 19.87
CA PHE A 366 -2.86 3.90 18.49
C PHE A 366 -4.13 4.14 17.67
N LEU A 367 -4.07 5.11 16.77
CA LEU A 367 -5.17 5.42 15.87
C LEU A 367 -4.96 4.70 14.54
N GLU A 368 -5.64 3.57 14.37
CA GLU A 368 -5.79 2.93 13.07
C GLU A 368 -6.87 3.68 12.29
N LYS A 369 -6.46 4.44 11.29
CA LYS A 369 -7.38 5.21 10.44
C LYS A 369 -7.48 4.60 9.06
N CYS A 370 -7.82 3.31 8.97
CA CYS A 370 -8.10 2.69 7.67
C CYS A 370 -9.26 1.71 7.70
N ALA A 371 -10.05 1.74 6.63
CA ALA A 371 -11.04 0.72 6.33
C ALA A 371 -10.40 -0.28 5.36
N GLY A 372 -9.86 -1.36 5.92
CA GLY A 372 -9.29 -2.51 5.22
C GLY A 372 -8.08 -2.16 4.35
N ILE A 373 -6.90 -2.66 4.69
CA ILE A 373 -5.83 -2.82 3.72
C ILE A 373 -5.29 -4.23 3.94
N LEU A 374 -5.41 -5.08 2.92
CA LEU A 374 -4.79 -6.40 2.95
C LEU A 374 -3.94 -6.59 1.71
N SER A 375 -2.65 -6.82 1.96
CA SER A 375 -1.64 -6.99 0.94
C SER A 375 -1.41 -8.46 0.60
N ILE A 376 -1.23 -8.72 -0.69
CA ILE A 376 -1.23 -10.06 -1.32
C ILE A 376 0.17 -10.72 -1.26
N TRP A 377 1.14 -10.17 -0.50
CA TRP A 377 2.53 -10.64 -0.49
C TRP A 377 2.78 -12.02 0.17
N GLY A 378 1.74 -12.81 0.46
CA GLY A 378 1.84 -14.17 0.98
C GLY A 378 1.55 -15.30 -0.02
N GLN A 379 0.94 -15.04 -1.19
CA GLN A 379 0.46 -16.11 -2.09
C GLN A 379 1.39 -16.45 -3.27
N ALA A 380 2.60 -15.89 -3.33
CA ALA A 380 3.56 -16.22 -4.37
C ALA A 380 4.52 -17.35 -3.95
N GLN A 381 4.06 -18.60 -3.99
CA GLN A 381 4.90 -19.78 -4.29
C GLN A 381 4.14 -20.80 -5.14
#